data_AF-R2XTA0-F1
#
_entry.id   AF-R2XTA0-F1
#
_cell.length_a   1.000
_cell.length_b   1.000
_cell.length_c   1.000
_cell.angle_alpha   90.00
_cell.angle_beta   90.00
_cell.angle_gamma   90.00
#
_symmetry.space_group_name_H-M   'P 1'
#
loop_
_entity.id
_entity.type
_entity.pdbx_description
1 polymer ?
#
loop_
_entity_poly.entity_id
_entity_poly.type
_entity_poly.pdbx_seq_one_letter_code
_entity_poly.pdbx_strand_id
1 'polypeptide(L)'
;MKKSMLGKIVVGLVVTLGFTGVALANTTDVEASTLYRAYNPNTGEHLYTQNGNEIPFVVRAGWRNEGTAWEAPSQGAPVYRMFNPNNGGDHHYTLNMNEVNMLKGKG
;
A
#
# COMPACT_ATOMS: atom_id res chain seq x y z
N MET A 1 9.54 9.11 13.82
CA MET A 1 8.46 9.41 14.78
C MET A 1 7.35 8.39 14.57
N LYS A 2 7.32 7.32 15.38
CA LYS A 2 6.25 6.33 15.36
C LYS A 2 5.09 6.89 16.18
N LYS A 3 3.99 7.29 15.54
CA LYS A 3 2.78 7.65 16.29
C LYS A 3 2.08 6.34 16.67
N SER A 4 2.42 5.86 17.86
CA SER A 4 1.61 4.89 18.61
C SER A 4 0.27 5.57 18.91
N MET A 5 -0.79 5.16 18.24
CA MET A 5 -2.16 5.55 18.62
C MET A 5 -2.63 4.54 19.66
N LEU A 6 -2.46 4.93 20.92
CA LEU A 6 -3.11 4.33 22.08
C LEU A 6 -4.63 4.44 21.91
N GLY A 7 -5.27 3.39 21.41
CA GLY A 7 -6.72 3.19 21.55
C GLY A 7 -7.07 2.78 22.98
N LYS A 8 -6.97 3.70 23.94
CA LYS A 8 -7.54 3.49 25.29
C LYS A 8 -9.02 3.79 25.24
N ILE A 9 -9.85 2.78 24.98
CA ILE A 9 -11.28 2.87 25.28
C ILE A 9 -11.47 2.45 26.73
N VAL A 10 -11.69 3.44 27.61
CA VAL A 10 -12.17 3.21 28.97
C VAL A 10 -13.66 2.87 28.86
N VAL A 11 -14.00 1.58 28.91
CA VAL A 11 -15.38 1.14 29.06
C VAL A 11 -15.75 1.24 30.53
N GLY A 12 -16.70 2.13 30.85
CA GLY A 12 -17.24 2.33 32.18
C GLY A 12 -17.89 1.07 32.74
N LEU A 13 -17.70 0.84 34.04
CA LEU A 13 -18.22 -0.27 34.83
C LEU A 13 -19.76 -0.37 34.73
N VAL A 14 -20.23 -1.57 34.41
CA VAL A 14 -21.64 -1.98 34.28
C VAL A 14 -22.35 -2.03 35.65
N VAL A 15 -23.57 -1.50 35.76
CA VAL A 15 -24.64 -2.13 36.57
C VAL A 15 -26.00 -1.83 35.94
N THR A 16 -26.56 -2.80 35.22
CA THR A 16 -28.03 -2.97 35.09
C THR A 16 -28.32 -4.45 35.03
N LEU A 17 -29.09 -4.92 36.01
CA LEU A 17 -29.52 -6.30 36.21
C LEU A 17 -30.26 -6.81 34.96
N GLY A 18 -29.76 -7.89 34.37
CA GLY A 18 -30.60 -8.80 33.58
C GLY A 18 -30.66 -8.60 32.07
N PHE A 19 -29.56 -8.22 31.39
CA PHE A 19 -29.42 -8.54 29.98
C PHE A 19 -28.02 -9.08 29.65
N THR A 20 -28.06 -10.19 28.93
CA THR A 20 -27.00 -11.06 28.45
C THR A 20 -26.01 -10.33 27.53
N GLY A 21 -24.71 -10.48 27.81
CA GLY A 21 -23.62 -10.37 26.82
C GLY A 21 -23.34 -8.99 26.23
N VAL A 22 -22.36 -8.28 26.79
CA VAL A 22 -21.65 -7.22 26.04
C VAL A 22 -20.73 -7.92 25.03
N ALA A 23 -21.12 -7.95 23.76
CA ALA A 23 -20.20 -8.32 22.68
C ALA A 23 -19.24 -7.16 22.45
N LEU A 24 -17.99 -7.31 22.88
CA LEU A 24 -16.90 -6.41 22.52
C LEU A 24 -16.55 -6.66 21.05
N ALA A 25 -17.09 -5.83 20.15
CA ALA A 25 -16.68 -5.83 18.76
C ALA A 25 -15.25 -5.26 18.67
N ASN A 26 -14.25 -6.14 18.54
CA ASN A 26 -12.92 -5.72 18.12
C ASN A 26 -12.98 -5.35 16.63
N THR A 27 -13.23 -4.08 16.33
CA THR A 27 -13.01 -3.54 14.98
C THR A 27 -11.50 -3.42 14.81
N THR A 28 -10.86 -4.42 14.21
CA THR A 28 -9.52 -4.21 13.67
C THR A 28 -9.71 -3.28 12.47
N ASP A 29 -9.53 -1.98 12.68
CA ASP A 29 -9.35 -1.05 11.57
C ASP A 29 -8.23 -1.63 10.72
N VAL A 30 -8.57 -2.06 9.50
CA VAL A 30 -7.57 -2.52 8.54
C VAL A 30 -6.79 -1.27 8.19
N GLU A 31 -5.66 -1.05 8.88
CA GLU A 31 -4.75 0.05 8.62
C GLU A 31 -4.57 0.13 7.10
N ALA A 32 -4.98 1.22 6.47
CA ALA A 32 -4.89 1.39 5.03
C ALA A 32 -3.66 2.25 4.71
N SER A 33 -2.98 1.93 3.61
CA SER A 33 -1.80 2.63 3.14
C SER A 33 -2.09 3.25 1.78
N THR A 34 -1.94 4.57 1.69
CA THR A 34 -2.12 5.32 0.46
C THR A 34 -1.14 4.86 -0.61
N LEU A 35 -1.65 4.53 -1.79
CA LEU A 35 -0.86 4.23 -2.98
C LEU A 35 -0.91 5.43 -3.94
N TYR A 36 0.27 5.92 -4.32
CA TYR A 36 0.46 7.00 -5.27
C TYR A 36 0.62 6.46 -6.70
N ARG A 37 0.25 7.30 -7.69
CA ARG A 37 0.43 7.00 -9.11
C ARG A 37 1.07 8.16 -9.88
N ALA A 38 1.93 7.79 -10.82
CA ALA A 38 2.47 8.71 -11.82
C ALA A 38 2.39 8.08 -13.21
N TYR A 39 2.09 8.90 -14.21
CA TYR A 39 1.94 8.51 -15.61
C TYR A 39 3.14 8.95 -16.44
N ASN A 40 3.69 8.05 -17.26
CA ASN A 40 4.73 8.37 -18.23
C ASN A 40 4.09 8.72 -19.60
N PRO A 41 4.10 10.00 -20.04
CA PRO A 41 3.52 10.38 -21.33
C PRO A 41 4.32 9.86 -22.54
N ASN A 42 5.56 9.41 -22.35
CA ASN A 42 6.40 8.92 -23.44
C ASN A 42 6.14 7.44 -23.75
N THR A 43 5.81 6.63 -22.75
CA THR A 43 5.60 5.17 -22.88
C THR A 43 4.16 4.74 -22.65
N GLY A 44 3.33 5.57 -22.01
CA GLY A 44 1.97 5.22 -21.60
C GLY A 44 1.89 4.46 -20.26
N GLU A 45 3.02 4.20 -19.61
CA GLU A 45 3.09 3.43 -18.38
C GLU A 45 2.63 4.19 -17.14
N HIS A 46 2.32 3.43 -16.09
CA HIS A 46 2.01 3.96 -14.77
C HIS A 46 2.93 3.36 -13.70
N LEU A 47 3.48 4.21 -12.85
CA LEU A 47 4.17 3.82 -11.63
C LEU A 47 3.16 3.80 -10.49
N TYR A 48 3.15 2.72 -9.72
CA TYR A 48 2.40 2.58 -8.47
C TYR A 48 3.37 2.44 -7.30
N THR A 49 3.18 3.24 -6.26
CA THR A 49 4.08 3.22 -5.10
C THR A 49 3.42 3.66 -3.81
N GLN A 50 3.76 3.00 -2.70
CA GLN A 50 3.45 3.48 -1.36
C GLN A 50 4.50 4.50 -0.87
N ASN A 51 5.67 4.55 -1.51
CA ASN A 51 6.74 5.48 -1.20
C ASN A 51 6.54 6.79 -1.97
N GLY A 52 5.88 7.76 -1.34
CA GLY A 52 5.64 9.08 -1.93
C GLY A 52 6.92 9.83 -2.35
N ASN A 53 8.10 9.47 -1.82
CA ASN A 53 9.35 10.08 -2.22
C ASN A 53 9.77 9.71 -3.65
N GLU A 54 9.25 8.62 -4.23
CA GLU A 54 9.54 8.25 -5.63
C GLU A 54 8.87 9.19 -6.63
N ILE A 55 7.72 9.77 -6.27
CA ILE A 55 6.92 10.63 -7.15
C ILE A 55 7.71 11.87 -7.61
N PRO A 56 8.34 12.67 -6.73
CA PRO A 56 9.17 13.79 -7.16
C PRO A 56 10.32 13.42 -8.11
N PHE A 57 10.91 12.21 -7.97
CA PHE A 57 11.99 11.78 -8.85
C PHE A 57 11.50 11.50 -10.27
N VAL A 58 10.40 10.76 -10.42
CA VAL A 58 9.85 10.47 -11.75
C VAL A 58 9.24 11.69 -12.41
N VAL A 59 8.64 12.60 -11.63
CA VAL A 59 8.15 13.89 -12.14
C VAL A 59 9.30 14.73 -12.70
N ARG A 60 10.44 14.78 -11.99
CA ARG A 60 11.65 15.45 -12.52
C ARG A 60 12.18 14.79 -13.80
N ALA A 61 11.93 13.49 -13.98
CA ALA A 61 12.24 12.75 -15.21
C ALA A 61 11.18 12.92 -16.33
N GLY A 62 10.16 13.78 -16.15
CA GLY A 62 9.15 14.09 -17.16
C GLY A 62 7.82 13.34 -17.03
N TRP A 63 7.63 12.58 -15.96
CA TRP A 63 6.35 11.91 -15.68
C TRP A 63 5.33 12.90 -15.13
N ARG A 64 4.05 12.61 -15.30
CA ARG A 64 2.93 13.37 -14.72
C ARG A 64 2.55 12.75 -13.39
N ASN A 65 2.56 13.57 -12.33
CA ASN A 65 2.00 13.16 -11.05
C ASN A 65 0.47 13.09 -11.17
N GLU A 66 -0.12 11.95 -10.80
CA GLU A 66 -1.58 11.78 -10.74
C GLU A 66 -2.11 11.76 -9.30
N GLY A 67 -1.23 11.78 -8.30
CA GLY A 67 -1.59 11.81 -6.89
C GLY A 67 -1.96 10.45 -6.33
N THR A 68 -2.94 10.42 -5.42
CA THR A 68 -3.44 9.19 -4.80
C THR A 68 -4.24 8.39 -5.82
N ALA A 69 -3.87 7.12 -6.01
CA ALA A 69 -4.63 6.19 -6.83
C ALA A 69 -5.72 5.48 -6.03
N TRP A 70 -5.36 4.86 -4.90
CA TRP A 70 -6.28 4.23 -3.97
C TRP A 70 -5.63 3.99 -2.60
N GLU A 71 -6.46 3.63 -1.62
CA GLU A 71 -6.03 3.14 -0.32
C GLU A 71 -5.89 1.62 -0.37
N ALA A 72 -4.67 1.12 -0.16
CA ALA A 72 -4.38 -0.32 -0.14
C ALA A 72 -4.48 -0.86 1.29
N PRO A 73 -5.00 -2.07 1.51
CA PRO A 73 -4.97 -2.67 2.84
C PRO A 73 -3.51 -2.91 3.27
N SER A 74 -3.18 -2.65 4.54
CA SER A 74 -1.85 -2.93 5.11
C SER A 74 -1.54 -4.42 5.27
N GLN A 75 -2.55 -5.27 5.13
CA GLN A 75 -2.47 -6.71 5.29
C GLN A 75 -3.08 -7.42 4.08
N GLY A 76 -2.50 -8.57 3.71
CA GLY A 76 -2.94 -9.36 2.57
C GLY A 76 -1.77 -9.99 1.82
N ALA A 77 -2.05 -10.52 0.63
CA ALA A 77 -1.02 -11.05 -0.25
C ALA A 77 -0.10 -9.91 -0.73
N PRO A 78 1.24 -10.05 -0.63
CA PRO A 78 2.16 -9.02 -1.07
C PRO A 78 2.15 -8.90 -2.60
N VAL A 79 2.14 -7.67 -3.11
CA VAL A 79 2.43 -7.36 -4.52
C VAL A 79 3.88 -6.95 -4.62
N TYR A 80 4.65 -7.69 -5.42
CA TYR A 80 6.03 -7.37 -5.73
C TYR A 80 6.07 -6.45 -6.95
N ARG A 81 6.94 -5.44 -6.92
CA ARG A 81 7.28 -4.59 -8.06
C ARG A 81 8.72 -4.87 -8.52
N MET A 82 8.92 -5.06 -9.81
CA MET A 82 10.22 -5.34 -10.43
C MET A 82 10.47 -4.29 -11.50
N PHE A 83 11.70 -3.81 -11.54
CA PHE A 83 12.14 -2.81 -12.50
C PHE A 83 13.03 -3.49 -13.53
N ASN A 84 12.73 -3.31 -14.82
CA ASN A 84 13.54 -3.78 -15.92
C ASN A 84 14.28 -2.59 -16.58
N PRO A 85 15.59 -2.42 -16.32
CA PRO A 85 16.36 -1.35 -16.95
C PRO A 85 16.59 -1.56 -18.46
N ASN A 86 16.45 -2.79 -18.95
CA ASN A 86 16.85 -3.16 -20.31
C ASN A 86 15.85 -2.71 -21.40
N ASN A 87 14.63 -2.33 -21.01
CA ASN A 87 13.59 -1.86 -21.93
C ASN A 87 13.11 -0.43 -21.62
N GLY A 88 14.02 0.48 -21.27
CA GLY A 88 13.64 1.87 -20.99
C GLY A 88 12.99 2.09 -19.62
N GLY A 89 13.01 1.08 -18.75
CA GLY A 89 12.62 1.21 -17.34
C GLY A 89 11.24 0.67 -16.97
N ASP A 90 10.76 -0.36 -17.67
CA ASP A 90 9.45 -0.94 -17.43
C ASP A 90 9.29 -1.48 -16.00
N HIS A 91 8.05 -1.42 -15.51
CA HIS A 91 7.68 -1.94 -14.19
C HIS A 91 6.70 -3.11 -14.31
N HIS A 92 7.10 -4.27 -13.77
CA HIS A 92 6.22 -5.43 -13.62
C HIS A 92 5.66 -5.51 -12.20
N TYR A 93 4.44 -6.02 -12.05
CA TYR A 93 3.80 -6.25 -10.76
C TYR A 93 3.25 -7.68 -10.70
N THR A 94 3.62 -8.43 -9.65
CA THR A 94 3.15 -9.81 -9.48
C THR A 94 2.91 -10.17 -8.02
N LEU A 95 1.99 -11.10 -7.79
CA LEU A 95 1.80 -11.77 -6.50
C LEU A 95 2.74 -12.98 -6.33
N ASN A 96 3.36 -13.44 -7.42
CA ASN A 96 4.08 -14.71 -7.46
C ASN A 96 5.59 -14.51 -7.25
N MET A 97 6.09 -14.88 -6.06
CA MET A 97 7.53 -14.80 -5.77
C MET A 97 8.40 -15.69 -6.69
N ASN A 98 7.86 -16.80 -7.21
CA ASN A 98 8.62 -17.62 -8.15
C ASN A 98 8.83 -16.91 -9.50
N GLU A 99 7.85 -16.10 -9.92
CA GLU A 99 8.00 -15.25 -11.10
C GLU A 99 9.06 -14.18 -10.87
N VAL A 100 9.06 -13.53 -9.70
CA VAL A 100 10.13 -12.59 -9.30
C VAL A 100 11.51 -13.24 -9.41
N ASN A 101 11.67 -14.43 -8.83
CA ASN A 101 12.95 -15.14 -8.80
C ASN A 101 13.40 -15.56 -10.20
N MET A 102 12.47 -16.01 -11.04
CA MET A 102 12.75 -16.40 -12.42
C MET A 102 13.19 -15.17 -13.25
N LEU A 103 12.45 -14.07 -13.18
CA LEU A 103 12.73 -12.85 -13.95
C LEU A 103 14.05 -12.19 -13.54
N LYS A 104 14.39 -12.18 -12.25
CA LYS A 104 15.70 -11.70 -11.77
C LYS A 104 16.87 -12.45 -12.40
N GLY A 105 16.71 -13.72 -12.74
CA GLY A 105 17.73 -14.51 -13.43
C GLY A 105 17.82 -14.25 -14.93
N LYS A 106 16.91 -13.46 -15.52
CA LYS A 106 16.83 -13.19 -16.96
C LYS A 106 17.39 -11.83 -17.38
N GLY A 107 17.69 -10.95 -16.43
CA GLY A 107 18.17 -9.58 -16.69
C GLY A 107 17.05 -8.58 -16.63
#